data_AF-A0A7K0EP34-F1
#
_entry.id   AF-A0A7K0EP34-F1
#
_cell.length_a   1.000
_cell.length_b   1.000
_cell.length_c   1.000
_cell.angle_alpha   90.00
_cell.angle_beta   90.00
_cell.angle_gamma   90.00
#
_symmetry.space_group_name_H-M   'P 1'
#
loop_
_entity.id
_entity.type
_entity.pdbx_description
1 polymer ?
#
loop_
_entity_poly.entity_id
_entity_poly.type
_entity_poly.pdbx_seq_one_letter_code
_entity_poly.pdbx_strand_id
1 'polypeptide(L)'
;MIMLIFSTFRLVIRSWRMVWWLYWMNAGLGLLVLLPAYATLRGEAGSSLEYLKLLNHFDYTVYTDFRHTSGPAIDSLLAVGRWLGGFYLVVSVFFSGGILLEVSPSGPIRQPFQLSRFFPACVHFFGRFFRLFLCVLSAILVIAFIGLFIGALAGYSLSEISNEESVIYLLLGCLLVFGFLVLLLLCAGDYAKVLLFRRDEKRAFLAFTQAMRFVFAHFRLIFGLYLLLLSIGAVCFAIYFLIESLIVTSGWAGIAVLFVFQQLLIFSRVFLKVWTLTTALTVFIRHETQSTSYQPI
;
A
#
# COMPACT_ATOMS: atom_id res chain seq x y z
N MET A 1 -6.65 8.44 21.22
CA MET A 1 -6.04 7.98 19.96
C MET A 1 -4.53 7.80 20.08
N ILE A 2 -3.79 8.84 20.51
CA ILE A 2 -2.33 8.82 20.65
C ILE A 2 -1.80 7.62 21.46
N MET A 3 -2.37 7.35 22.64
CA MET A 3 -1.95 6.22 23.49
C MET A 3 -2.12 4.84 22.82
N LEU A 4 -3.12 4.68 21.94
CA LEU A 4 -3.37 3.45 21.18
C LEU A 4 -2.35 3.30 20.03
N ILE A 5 -1.98 4.41 19.40
CA ILE A 5 -0.93 4.44 18.38
C ILE A 5 0.41 4.05 18.99
N PHE A 6 0.77 4.60 20.16
CA PHE A 6 2.01 4.24 20.87
C PHE A 6 2.03 2.79 21.38
N SER A 7 0.90 2.23 21.83
CA SER A 7 0.86 0.83 22.26
C SER A 7 1.03 -0.12 21.06
N THR A 8 0.35 0.15 19.95
CA THR A 8 0.47 -0.63 18.72
C THR A 8 1.86 -0.50 18.09
N PHE A 9 2.46 0.69 18.13
CA PHE A 9 3.84 0.92 17.70
C PHE A 9 4.85 0.05 18.46
N ARG A 10 4.74 0.04 19.80
CA ARG A 10 5.59 -0.81 20.65
C ARG A 10 5.41 -2.30 20.34
N LEU A 11 4.19 -2.72 20.00
CA LEU A 11 3.92 -4.10 19.60
C LEU A 11 4.62 -4.46 18.28
N VAL A 12 4.58 -3.56 17.28
CA VAL A 12 5.28 -3.76 15.99
C VAL A 12 6.80 -3.80 16.19
N ILE A 13 7.36 -2.89 17.01
CA ILE A 13 8.79 -2.89 17.35
C ILE A 13 9.19 -4.19 18.03
N ARG A 14 8.34 -4.75 18.89
CA ARG A 14 8.65 -6.02 19.54
C ARG A 14 8.69 -7.18 18.53
N SER A 15 7.87 -7.10 17.48
CA SER A 15 7.87 -8.04 16.34
C SER A 15 8.86 -7.65 15.22
N TRP A 16 9.95 -6.91 15.53
CA TRP A 16 10.88 -6.39 14.51
C TRP A 16 11.48 -7.48 13.62
N ARG A 17 11.68 -8.71 14.13
CA ARG A 17 12.21 -9.84 13.34
C ARG A 17 11.29 -10.20 12.17
N MET A 18 9.97 -10.16 12.38
CA MET A 18 8.98 -10.36 11.31
C MET A 18 9.05 -9.21 10.31
N VAL A 19 9.15 -7.95 10.77
CA VAL A 19 9.24 -6.78 9.90
C VAL A 19 10.49 -6.85 9.01
N TRP A 20 11.64 -7.24 9.57
CA TRP A 20 12.88 -7.45 8.82
C TRP A 20 12.77 -8.56 7.78
N TRP A 21 12.15 -9.67 8.15
CA TRP A 21 11.94 -10.77 7.23
C TRP A 21 11.04 -10.34 6.05
N LEU A 22 9.94 -9.63 6.35
CA LEU A 22 9.07 -9.06 5.33
C LEU A 22 9.82 -8.05 4.45
N TYR A 23 10.65 -7.18 5.03
CA TYR A 23 11.49 -6.24 4.29
C TYR A 23 12.38 -6.97 3.28
N TRP A 24 13.11 -8.02 3.69
CA TRP A 24 13.96 -8.78 2.78
C TRP A 24 13.18 -9.47 1.66
N MET A 25 11.97 -9.97 1.94
CA MET A 25 11.09 -10.50 0.90
C MET A 25 10.67 -9.40 -0.10
N ASN A 26 10.33 -8.19 0.38
CA ASN A 26 9.99 -7.06 -0.49
C ASN A 26 11.20 -6.60 -1.33
N ALA A 27 12.38 -6.49 -0.71
CA ALA A 27 13.62 -6.11 -1.37
C ALA A 27 14.02 -7.14 -2.44
N GLY A 28 13.86 -8.44 -2.16
CA GLY A 28 14.08 -9.51 -3.12
C GLY A 28 13.20 -9.38 -4.37
N LEU A 29 11.90 -9.08 -4.19
CA LEU A 29 11.00 -8.80 -5.32
C LEU A 29 11.41 -7.54 -6.09
N GLY A 30 11.85 -6.48 -5.41
CA GLY A 30 12.36 -5.27 -6.07
C GLY A 30 13.58 -5.55 -6.95
N LEU A 31 14.47 -6.43 -6.49
CA LEU A 31 15.67 -6.82 -7.22
C LEU A 31 15.35 -7.57 -8.53
N LEU A 32 14.24 -8.31 -8.57
CA LEU A 32 13.75 -8.96 -9.80
C LEU A 32 13.32 -7.97 -10.89
N VAL A 33 12.96 -6.73 -10.54
CA VAL A 33 12.70 -5.65 -11.52
C VAL A 33 13.99 -4.93 -11.87
N LEU A 34 14.83 -4.68 -10.86
CA LEU A 34 16.04 -3.90 -11.02
C LEU A 34 17.04 -4.54 -11.99
N LEU A 35 17.19 -5.87 -11.96
CA LEU A 35 18.14 -6.57 -12.83
C LEU A 35 17.78 -6.47 -14.32
N PRO A 36 16.55 -6.79 -14.78
CA PRO A 36 16.12 -6.52 -16.14
C PRO A 36 16.21 -5.04 -16.51
N ALA A 37 15.82 -4.13 -15.61
CA ALA A 37 15.90 -2.70 -15.87
C ALA A 37 17.33 -2.24 -16.15
N TYR A 38 18.28 -2.67 -15.32
CA TYR A 38 19.69 -2.37 -15.51
C TYR A 38 20.25 -2.99 -16.80
N ALA A 39 19.90 -4.25 -17.09
CA ALA A 39 20.35 -4.92 -18.31
C ALA A 39 19.82 -4.23 -19.59
N THR A 40 18.55 -3.86 -19.59
CA THR A 40 17.91 -3.14 -20.70
C THR A 40 18.52 -1.75 -20.88
N LEU A 41 18.65 -0.97 -19.79
CA LEU A 41 19.25 0.36 -19.86
C LEU A 41 20.70 0.30 -20.36
N ARG A 42 21.48 -0.68 -19.92
CA ARG A 42 22.86 -0.87 -20.37
C ARG A 42 22.94 -1.32 -21.84
N GLY A 43 22.01 -2.14 -22.30
CA GLY A 43 21.97 -2.63 -23.68
C GLY A 43 21.54 -1.55 -24.68
N GLU A 44 20.58 -0.72 -24.31
CA GLU A 44 20.00 0.33 -25.16
C GLU A 44 20.78 1.65 -25.12
N ALA A 45 21.49 1.95 -24.02
CA ALA A 45 22.24 3.20 -23.88
C ALA A 45 23.44 3.33 -24.84
N GLY A 46 23.90 2.24 -25.47
CA GLY A 46 25.03 2.27 -26.40
C GLY A 46 26.25 3.01 -25.83
N SER A 47 26.86 3.90 -26.63
CA SER A 47 27.94 4.82 -26.20
C SER A 47 27.45 6.19 -25.72
N SER A 48 26.14 6.43 -25.69
CA SER A 48 25.57 7.73 -25.34
C SER A 48 25.38 7.84 -23.83
N LEU A 49 26.20 8.67 -23.20
CA LEU A 49 26.10 9.02 -21.78
C LEU A 49 24.88 9.93 -21.48
N GLU A 50 24.00 10.19 -22.45
CA GLU A 50 22.88 11.12 -22.29
C GLU A 50 21.83 10.67 -21.27
N TYR A 51 21.66 9.36 -21.05
CA TYR A 51 20.77 8.88 -19.99
C TYR A 51 21.24 9.30 -18.58
N LEU A 52 22.51 9.66 -18.40
CA LEU A 52 23.02 10.19 -17.12
C LEU A 52 22.45 11.59 -16.81
N LYS A 53 21.92 12.32 -17.80
CA LYS A 53 21.18 13.57 -17.55
C LYS A 53 19.94 13.32 -16.70
N LEU A 54 19.30 12.15 -16.85
CA LEU A 54 18.17 11.71 -16.01
C LEU A 54 18.55 11.43 -14.56
N LEU A 55 19.85 11.31 -14.24
CA LEU A 55 20.32 11.07 -12.87
C LEU A 55 20.13 12.31 -12.00
N ASN A 56 20.31 13.51 -12.57
CA ASN A 56 20.19 14.77 -11.83
C ASN A 56 18.77 15.33 -11.87
N HIS A 57 18.10 15.28 -13.02
CA HIS A 57 16.73 15.77 -13.17
C HIS A 57 15.97 14.95 -14.21
N PHE A 58 14.68 14.72 -13.98
CA PHE A 58 13.82 14.10 -14.97
C PHE A 58 13.60 15.06 -16.15
N ASP A 59 14.14 14.72 -17.33
CA ASP A 59 13.94 15.45 -18.58
C ASP A 59 12.96 14.68 -19.48
N TYR A 60 11.78 15.29 -19.70
CA TYR A 60 10.72 14.69 -20.52
C TYR A 60 11.15 14.51 -21.98
N THR A 61 12.01 15.37 -22.50
CA THR A 61 12.52 15.29 -23.88
C THR A 61 13.42 14.07 -24.03
N VAL A 62 14.35 13.87 -23.09
CA VAL A 62 15.23 12.69 -23.07
C VAL A 62 14.42 11.41 -22.91
N TYR A 63 13.39 11.42 -22.06
CA TYR A 63 12.51 10.27 -21.88
C TYR A 63 11.73 9.90 -23.15
N THR A 64 11.15 10.89 -23.83
CA THR A 64 10.36 10.66 -25.04
C THR A 64 11.23 10.21 -26.21
N ASP A 65 12.41 10.80 -26.40
CA ASP A 65 13.37 10.40 -27.43
C ASP A 65 13.90 8.97 -27.20
N PHE A 66 14.21 8.63 -25.95
CA PHE A 66 14.56 7.27 -25.56
C PHE A 66 13.40 6.27 -25.79
N ARG A 67 12.15 6.69 -25.57
CA ARG A 67 10.94 5.88 -25.89
C ARG A 67 10.74 5.67 -27.38
N HIS A 68 11.04 6.66 -28.21
CA HIS A 68 10.95 6.51 -29.66
C HIS A 68 12.04 5.59 -30.20
N THR A 69 13.24 5.64 -29.63
CA THR A 69 14.39 4.84 -30.08
C THR A 69 14.38 3.40 -29.55
N SER A 70 14.04 3.22 -28.26
CA SER A 70 14.09 1.94 -27.54
C SER A 70 12.72 1.47 -27.04
N GLY A 71 11.65 1.86 -27.75
CA GLY A 71 10.25 1.58 -27.39
C GLY A 71 9.96 0.12 -27.00
N PRO A 72 10.33 -0.88 -27.83
CA PRO A 72 10.10 -2.30 -27.52
C PRO A 72 10.77 -2.77 -26.22
N ALA A 73 11.95 -2.22 -25.90
CA ALA A 73 12.70 -2.57 -24.71
C ALA A 73 12.03 -2.01 -23.44
N ILE A 74 11.54 -0.77 -23.51
CA ILE A 74 10.80 -0.13 -22.41
C ILE A 74 9.43 -0.78 -22.21
N ASP A 75 8.72 -1.12 -23.28
CA ASP A 75 7.43 -1.81 -23.19
C ASP A 75 7.58 -3.19 -22.54
N SER A 76 8.65 -3.92 -22.87
CA SER A 76 9.00 -5.18 -22.21
C SER A 76 9.24 -4.99 -20.72
N LEU A 77 9.96 -3.92 -20.34
CA LEU A 77 10.17 -3.58 -18.92
C LEU A 77 8.87 -3.26 -18.18
N LEU A 78 8.00 -2.45 -18.80
CA LEU A 78 6.70 -2.09 -18.23
C LEU A 78 5.79 -3.32 -18.09
N ALA A 79 5.86 -4.26 -19.03
CA ALA A 79 5.13 -5.52 -18.94
C ALA A 79 5.63 -6.36 -17.74
N VAL A 80 6.95 -6.50 -17.56
CA VAL A 80 7.53 -7.18 -16.39
C VAL A 80 7.10 -6.51 -15.10
N GLY A 81 7.20 -5.18 -15.02
CA GLY A 81 6.77 -4.40 -13.85
C GLY A 81 5.28 -4.59 -13.52
N ARG A 82 4.41 -4.66 -14.54
CA ARG A 82 2.97 -4.89 -14.37
C ARG A 82 2.66 -6.28 -13.80
N TRP A 83 3.26 -7.32 -14.38
CA TRP A 83 3.09 -8.69 -13.89
C TRP A 83 3.66 -8.88 -12.49
N LEU A 84 4.84 -8.32 -12.22
CA LEU A 84 5.45 -8.41 -10.90
C LEU A 84 4.67 -7.57 -9.87
N GLY A 85 4.10 -6.44 -10.25
CA GLY A 85 3.18 -5.67 -9.42
C GLY A 85 1.92 -6.45 -9.06
N GLY A 86 1.33 -7.16 -10.04
CA GLY A 86 0.22 -8.09 -9.79
C GLY A 86 0.61 -9.20 -8.82
N PHE A 87 1.76 -9.84 -9.06
CA PHE A 87 2.30 -10.87 -8.16
C PHE A 87 2.57 -10.33 -6.75
N TYR A 88 3.10 -9.11 -6.63
CA TYR A 88 3.34 -8.42 -5.38
C TYR A 88 2.05 -8.26 -4.57
N LEU A 89 0.93 -7.90 -5.20
CA LEU A 89 -0.36 -7.80 -4.52
C LEU A 89 -0.79 -9.15 -3.94
N VAL A 90 -0.61 -10.25 -4.68
CA VAL A 90 -0.91 -11.61 -4.19
C VAL A 90 -0.04 -11.98 -2.99
N VAL A 91 1.27 -11.75 -3.08
CA VAL A 91 2.23 -11.98 -1.99
C VAL A 91 1.91 -11.11 -0.77
N SER A 92 1.50 -9.85 -1.00
CA SER A 92 1.10 -8.90 0.03
C SER A 92 -0.15 -9.37 0.80
N VAL A 93 -1.11 -9.98 0.11
CA VAL A 93 -2.30 -10.62 0.71
C VAL A 93 -1.90 -11.89 1.47
N PHE A 94 -1.03 -12.72 0.89
CA PHE A 94 -0.52 -13.95 1.52
C PHE A 94 0.12 -13.67 2.89
N PHE A 95 1.01 -12.69 2.98
CA PHE A 95 1.66 -12.34 4.25
C PHE A 95 0.74 -11.70 5.29
N SER A 96 -0.43 -11.19 4.89
CA SER A 96 -1.36 -10.57 5.84
C SER A 96 -1.82 -11.55 6.92
N GLY A 97 -1.97 -12.85 6.60
CA GLY A 97 -2.36 -13.90 7.55
C GLY A 97 -1.34 -14.11 8.68
N GLY A 98 -0.07 -14.30 8.30
CA GLY A 98 1.01 -14.45 9.26
C GLY A 98 1.25 -13.20 10.11
N ILE A 99 1.08 -12.00 9.52
CA ILE A 99 1.18 -10.74 10.27
C ILE A 99 0.15 -10.70 11.39
N LEU A 100 -1.14 -11.00 11.12
CA LEU A 100 -2.18 -10.98 12.15
C LEU A 100 -1.91 -11.97 13.27
N LEU A 101 -1.39 -13.16 12.95
CA LEU A 101 -1.07 -14.16 13.97
C LEU A 101 0.05 -13.68 14.90
N GLU A 102 1.13 -13.12 14.35
CA GLU A 102 2.30 -12.69 15.12
C GLU A 102 1.99 -11.49 16.03
N VAL A 103 1.09 -10.58 15.59
CA VAL A 103 0.70 -9.41 16.39
C VAL A 103 -0.53 -9.66 17.28
N SER A 104 -1.14 -10.84 17.20
CA SER A 104 -2.32 -11.16 18.02
C SER A 104 -1.94 -11.33 19.50
N PRO A 105 -2.71 -10.76 20.44
CA PRO A 105 -2.49 -10.97 21.88
C PRO A 105 -2.60 -12.44 22.32
N SER A 106 -3.29 -13.27 21.54
CA SER A 106 -3.42 -14.72 21.75
C SER A 106 -2.20 -15.51 21.25
N GLY A 107 -1.28 -14.87 20.53
CA GLY A 107 0.03 -15.46 20.25
C GLY A 107 0.80 -15.62 21.57
N PRO A 108 1.64 -16.65 21.73
CA PRO A 108 2.43 -16.79 22.94
C PRO A 108 3.34 -15.57 23.08
N ILE A 109 2.95 -14.64 23.97
CA ILE A 109 3.51 -13.30 24.24
C ILE A 109 5.03 -13.30 24.51
N ARG A 110 5.66 -14.48 24.57
CA ARG A 110 7.05 -14.72 24.95
C ARG A 110 7.91 -15.48 23.93
N GLN A 111 7.37 -15.92 22.80
CA GLN A 111 8.17 -16.73 21.86
C GLN A 111 8.75 -15.88 20.72
N PRO A 112 10.03 -16.12 20.34
CA PRO A 112 10.64 -15.42 19.22
C PRO A 112 9.94 -15.78 17.90
N PHE A 113 9.98 -14.87 16.94
CA PHE A 113 9.50 -15.09 15.57
C PHE A 113 10.02 -16.41 15.01
N GLN A 114 9.10 -17.29 14.58
CA GLN A 114 9.38 -18.60 14.02
C GLN A 114 8.69 -18.75 12.67
N LEU A 115 9.48 -18.97 11.60
CA LEU A 115 8.97 -19.22 10.25
C LEU A 115 8.00 -20.41 10.20
N SER A 116 8.25 -21.44 11.01
CA SER A 116 7.44 -22.66 11.08
C SER A 116 6.00 -22.41 11.51
N ARG A 117 5.70 -21.30 12.18
CA ARG A 117 4.33 -20.91 12.55
C ARG A 117 3.76 -19.85 11.61
N PHE A 118 4.62 -18.95 11.15
CA PHE A 118 4.24 -17.87 10.24
C PHE A 118 3.73 -18.40 8.90
N PHE A 119 4.45 -19.34 8.27
CA PHE A 119 4.08 -19.87 6.96
C PHE A 119 2.77 -20.65 6.95
N PRO A 120 2.52 -21.60 7.88
CA PRO A 120 1.22 -22.27 7.96
C PRO A 120 0.06 -21.30 8.18
N ALA A 121 0.27 -20.23 8.97
CA ALA A 121 -0.74 -19.20 9.17
C ALA A 121 -1.04 -18.44 7.86
N CYS A 122 0.00 -18.05 7.11
CA CYS A 122 -0.16 -17.44 5.80
C CYS A 122 -0.99 -18.32 4.86
N VAL A 123 -0.65 -19.62 4.74
CA VAL A 123 -1.37 -20.57 3.88
C VAL A 123 -2.82 -20.76 4.33
N HIS A 124 -3.05 -20.93 5.64
CA HIS A 124 -4.37 -21.18 6.20
C HIS A 124 -5.36 -20.01 5.98
N PHE A 125 -4.88 -18.77 6.08
CA PHE A 125 -5.72 -17.57 5.84
C PHE A 125 -5.69 -17.08 4.39
N PHE A 126 -4.79 -17.58 3.53
CA PHE A 126 -4.62 -17.07 2.18
C PHE A 126 -5.90 -17.11 1.35
N GLY A 127 -6.59 -18.25 1.29
CA GLY A 127 -7.77 -18.40 0.42
C GLY A 127 -8.91 -17.44 0.78
N ARG A 128 -9.13 -17.20 2.06
CA ARG A 128 -10.16 -16.27 2.56
C ARG A 128 -9.77 -14.81 2.37
N PHE A 129 -8.50 -14.47 2.59
CA PHE A 129 -8.00 -13.11 2.32
C PHE A 129 -7.91 -12.79 0.83
N PHE A 130 -7.65 -13.79 -0.01
CA PHE A 130 -7.66 -13.64 -1.47
C PHE A 130 -9.07 -13.38 -2.01
N ARG A 131 -10.09 -14.10 -1.51
CA ARG A 131 -11.50 -13.80 -1.84
C ARG A 131 -11.92 -12.39 -1.38
N LEU A 132 -11.47 -11.98 -0.19
CA LEU A 132 -11.70 -10.62 0.29
C LEU A 132 -11.00 -9.57 -0.58
N PHE A 133 -9.77 -9.83 -1.00
CA PHE A 133 -9.04 -8.97 -1.93
C PHE A 133 -9.80 -8.80 -3.25
N LEU A 134 -10.33 -9.89 -3.83
CA LEU A 134 -11.16 -9.81 -5.04
C LEU A 134 -12.48 -9.03 -4.79
N CYS A 135 -13.09 -9.17 -3.62
CA CYS A 135 -14.27 -8.40 -3.23
C CYS A 135 -13.99 -6.89 -3.15
N VAL A 136 -12.87 -6.50 -2.53
CA VAL A 136 -12.48 -5.08 -2.43
C VAL A 136 -12.06 -4.54 -3.80
N LEU A 137 -11.30 -5.32 -4.58
CA LEU A 137 -10.87 -4.94 -5.92
C LEU A 137 -12.07 -4.73 -6.86
N SER A 138 -13.05 -5.65 -6.86
CA SER A 138 -14.27 -5.49 -7.65
C SER A 138 -15.09 -4.26 -7.21
N ALA A 139 -15.20 -3.99 -5.91
CA ALA A 139 -15.85 -2.76 -5.42
C ALA A 139 -15.13 -1.50 -5.91
N ILE A 140 -13.79 -1.47 -5.88
CA ILE A 140 -13.00 -0.34 -6.41
C ILE A 140 -13.23 -0.17 -7.91
N LEU A 141 -13.21 -1.26 -8.68
CA LEU A 141 -13.45 -1.22 -10.14
C LEU A 141 -14.85 -0.70 -10.49
N VAL A 142 -15.87 -1.11 -9.74
CA VAL A 142 -17.24 -0.61 -9.92
C VAL A 142 -17.32 0.88 -9.62
N ILE A 143 -16.72 1.35 -8.52
CA ILE A 143 -16.68 2.79 -8.20
C ILE A 143 -15.90 3.56 -9.26
N ALA A 144 -14.78 3.02 -9.76
CA ALA A 144 -13.99 3.65 -10.81
C ALA A 144 -14.78 3.76 -12.12
N PHE A 145 -15.47 2.69 -12.51
CA PHE A 145 -16.32 2.67 -13.70
C PHE A 145 -17.46 3.70 -13.59
N ILE A 146 -18.18 3.72 -12.47
CA ILE A 146 -19.25 4.69 -12.21
C ILE A 146 -18.69 6.12 -12.19
N GLY A 147 -17.55 6.34 -11.53
CA GLY A 147 -16.91 7.65 -11.45
C GLY A 147 -16.47 8.18 -12.81
N LEU A 148 -15.86 7.33 -13.64
CA LEU A 148 -15.49 7.67 -15.03
C LEU A 148 -16.72 7.95 -15.88
N PHE A 149 -17.79 7.17 -15.74
CA PHE A 149 -19.04 7.37 -16.46
C PHE A 149 -19.69 8.72 -16.11
N ILE A 150 -19.82 9.02 -14.82
CA ILE A 150 -20.35 10.31 -14.34
C ILE A 150 -19.46 11.47 -14.77
N GLY A 151 -18.14 11.32 -14.63
CA GLY A 151 -17.17 12.35 -15.02
C GLY A 151 -17.19 12.64 -16.52
N ALA A 152 -17.36 11.61 -17.36
CA ALA A 152 -17.47 11.77 -18.81
C ALA A 152 -18.77 12.51 -19.20
N LEU A 153 -19.91 12.15 -18.60
CA LEU A 153 -21.18 12.83 -18.85
C LEU A 153 -21.14 14.30 -18.40
N ALA A 154 -20.58 14.55 -17.21
CA ALA A 154 -20.45 15.90 -16.68
C ALA A 154 -19.46 16.74 -17.52
N GLY A 155 -18.35 16.14 -17.96
CA GLY A 155 -17.37 16.78 -18.83
C GLY A 155 -17.97 17.18 -20.18
N TYR A 156 -18.72 16.28 -20.82
CA TYR A 156 -19.41 16.57 -22.08
C TYR A 156 -20.40 17.74 -21.94
N SER A 157 -21.26 17.70 -20.91
CA SER A 157 -22.25 18.76 -20.68
C SER A 157 -21.63 20.12 -20.36
N LEU A 158 -20.47 20.14 -19.68
CA LEU A 158 -19.78 21.39 -19.33
C LEU A 158 -18.93 21.92 -20.49
N SER A 159 -18.40 21.07 -21.37
CA SER A 159 -17.61 21.51 -22.53
C SER A 159 -18.40 22.37 -23.51
N GLU A 160 -19.74 22.24 -23.54
CA GLU A 160 -20.61 23.08 -24.38
C GLU A 160 -20.93 24.45 -23.76
N ILE A 161 -20.72 24.64 -22.44
CA ILE A 161 -21.30 25.77 -21.68
C ILE A 161 -20.24 26.59 -20.91
N SER A 162 -19.05 26.03 -20.63
CA SER A 162 -18.16 26.52 -19.54
C SER A 162 -16.73 26.84 -19.99
N ASN A 163 -16.06 27.73 -19.23
CA ASN A 163 -14.62 27.98 -19.31
C ASN A 163 -13.80 26.73 -18.92
N GLU A 164 -12.61 26.54 -19.50
CA GLU A 164 -11.70 25.41 -19.24
C GLU A 164 -11.41 25.18 -17.74
N GLU A 165 -11.39 26.26 -16.96
CA GLU A 165 -11.18 26.24 -15.51
C GLU A 165 -12.26 25.43 -14.76
N SER A 166 -13.52 25.50 -15.19
CA SER A 166 -14.63 24.76 -14.56
C SER A 166 -14.50 23.25 -14.77
N VAL A 167 -13.96 22.83 -15.92
CA VAL A 167 -13.71 21.42 -16.24
C VAL A 167 -12.60 20.86 -15.36
N ILE A 168 -11.54 21.64 -15.12
CA ILE A 168 -10.42 21.25 -14.24
C ILE A 168 -10.91 21.08 -12.79
N TYR A 169 -11.71 22.02 -12.27
CA TYR A 169 -12.27 21.89 -10.92
C TYR A 169 -13.21 20.70 -10.77
N LEU A 170 -14.04 20.41 -11.79
CA LEU A 170 -14.88 19.22 -11.77
C LEU A 170 -14.03 17.95 -11.76
N LEU A 171 -13.01 17.86 -12.61
CA LEU A 171 -12.11 16.70 -12.64
C LEU A 171 -11.42 16.48 -11.30
N LEU A 172 -10.92 17.56 -10.68
CA LEU A 172 -10.30 17.52 -9.36
C LEU A 172 -11.29 17.07 -8.28
N GLY A 173 -12.53 17.58 -8.31
CA GLY A 173 -13.60 17.17 -7.42
C GLY A 173 -13.95 15.68 -7.54
N CYS A 174 -14.13 15.19 -8.77
CA CYS A 174 -14.35 13.77 -9.04
C CYS A 174 -13.19 12.90 -8.55
N LEU A 175 -11.95 13.32 -8.79
CA LEU A 175 -10.75 12.61 -8.35
C LEU A 175 -10.65 12.54 -6.82
N LEU A 176 -10.96 13.64 -6.11
CA LEU A 176 -10.98 13.69 -4.65
C LEU A 176 -12.04 12.78 -4.06
N VAL A 177 -13.27 12.81 -4.61
CA VAL A 177 -14.36 11.92 -4.18
C VAL A 177 -13.99 10.46 -4.42
N PHE A 178 -13.44 10.14 -5.59
CA PHE A 178 -12.98 8.80 -5.92
C PHE A 178 -11.87 8.33 -4.96
N GLY A 179 -10.84 9.16 -4.75
CA GLY A 179 -9.74 8.86 -3.84
C GLY A 179 -10.23 8.62 -2.41
N PHE A 180 -11.16 9.44 -1.93
CA PHE A 180 -11.79 9.26 -0.62
C PHE A 180 -12.55 7.93 -0.51
N LEU A 181 -13.37 7.58 -1.51
CA LEU A 181 -14.11 6.32 -1.52
C LEU A 181 -13.18 5.10 -1.57
N VAL A 182 -12.12 5.16 -2.36
CA VAL A 182 -11.11 4.09 -2.42
C VAL A 182 -10.41 3.94 -1.07
N LEU A 183 -10.00 5.04 -0.42
CA LEU A 183 -9.40 5.00 0.91
C LEU A 183 -10.35 4.38 1.94
N LEU A 184 -11.63 4.71 1.88
CA LEU A 184 -12.65 4.13 2.75
C LEU A 184 -12.80 2.61 2.54
N LEU A 185 -12.85 2.16 1.27
CA LEU A 185 -12.92 0.73 0.93
C LEU A 185 -11.67 -0.03 1.38
N LEU A 186 -10.48 0.56 1.21
CA LEU A 186 -9.22 -0.03 1.67
C LEU A 186 -9.18 -0.15 3.19
N CYS A 187 -9.61 0.89 3.90
CA CYS A 187 -9.76 0.89 5.35
C CYS A 187 -10.70 -0.26 5.79
N ALA A 188 -11.91 -0.34 5.21
CA ALA A 188 -12.85 -1.41 5.52
C ALA A 188 -12.32 -2.80 5.15
N GLY A 189 -11.54 -2.92 4.08
CA GLY A 189 -10.86 -4.15 3.69
C GLY A 189 -9.88 -4.66 4.75
N ASP A 190 -9.11 -3.76 5.40
CA ASP A 190 -8.21 -4.14 6.48
C ASP A 190 -8.96 -4.60 7.73
N TYR A 191 -10.07 -3.95 8.08
CA TYR A 191 -10.95 -4.41 9.18
C TYR A 191 -11.65 -5.74 8.84
N ALA A 192 -12.00 -5.97 7.58
CA ALA A 192 -12.58 -7.24 7.15
C ALA A 192 -11.59 -8.41 7.27
N LYS A 193 -10.28 -8.18 7.02
CA LYS A 193 -9.24 -9.19 7.30
C LYS A 193 -9.19 -9.56 8.78
N VAL A 194 -9.26 -8.55 9.65
CA VAL A 194 -9.31 -8.75 11.11
C VAL A 194 -10.53 -9.57 11.52
N LEU A 195 -11.69 -9.27 10.92
CA LEU A 195 -12.94 -9.99 11.20
C LEU A 195 -12.88 -11.46 10.78
N LEU A 196 -12.39 -11.73 9.56
CA LEU A 196 -12.19 -13.09 9.04
C LEU A 196 -11.18 -13.89 9.87
N PHE A 197 -10.17 -13.22 10.43
CA PHE A 197 -9.17 -13.84 11.30
C PHE A 197 -9.75 -14.19 12.68
N ARG A 198 -10.53 -13.29 13.29
CA ARG A 198 -11.06 -13.47 14.65
C ARG A 198 -12.26 -14.41 14.73
N ARG A 199 -13.19 -14.32 13.78
CA ARG A 199 -14.45 -15.06 13.81
C ARG A 199 -14.40 -16.40 13.05
N ASP A 200 -13.24 -16.75 12.49
CA ASP A 200 -13.04 -17.91 11.60
C ASP A 200 -14.07 -18.02 10.46
N GLU A 201 -14.60 -16.87 10.05
CA GLU A 201 -15.64 -16.78 9.02
C GLU A 201 -15.06 -17.09 7.64
N LYS A 202 -15.82 -17.84 6.83
CA LYS A 202 -15.42 -18.20 5.45
C LYS A 202 -16.02 -17.27 4.39
N ARG A 203 -17.06 -16.51 4.76
CA ARG A 203 -17.83 -15.64 3.84
C ARG A 203 -17.19 -14.25 3.76
N ALA A 204 -16.30 -14.06 2.78
CA ALA A 204 -15.57 -12.81 2.56
C ALA A 204 -16.49 -11.58 2.37
N PHE A 205 -17.57 -11.71 1.59
CA PHE A 205 -18.51 -10.61 1.34
C PHE A 205 -19.25 -10.18 2.62
N LEU A 206 -19.70 -11.14 3.42
CA LEU A 206 -20.37 -10.86 4.69
C LEU A 206 -19.41 -10.20 5.70
N ALA A 207 -18.15 -10.65 5.74
CA ALA A 207 -17.14 -9.99 6.56
C ALA A 207 -16.86 -8.56 6.09
N PHE A 208 -16.85 -8.33 4.78
CA PHE A 208 -16.66 -7.00 4.20
C PHE A 208 -17.81 -6.05 4.53
N THR A 209 -19.07 -6.49 4.40
CA THR A 209 -20.23 -5.65 4.75
C THR A 209 -20.33 -5.39 6.25
N GLN A 210 -20.00 -6.37 7.09
CA GLN A 210 -19.89 -6.18 8.54
C GLN A 210 -18.78 -5.18 8.90
N ALA A 211 -17.62 -5.28 8.25
CA ALA A 211 -16.52 -4.34 8.44
C ALA A 211 -16.93 -2.92 7.99
N MET A 212 -17.57 -2.76 6.83
CA MET A 212 -18.09 -1.47 6.39
C MET A 212 -19.06 -0.87 7.40
N ARG A 213 -20.02 -1.66 7.91
CA ARG A 213 -20.95 -1.19 8.96
C ARG A 213 -20.20 -0.77 10.22
N PHE A 214 -19.18 -1.51 10.62
CA PHE A 214 -18.35 -1.18 11.78
C PHE A 214 -17.55 0.12 11.57
N VAL A 215 -16.95 0.30 10.38
CA VAL A 215 -16.24 1.53 10.00
C VAL A 215 -17.19 2.73 10.03
N PHE A 216 -18.40 2.63 9.46
CA PHE A 216 -19.37 3.73 9.49
C PHE A 216 -19.88 4.04 10.89
N ALA A 217 -20.12 3.01 11.72
CA ALA A 217 -20.57 3.20 13.11
C ALA A 217 -19.53 3.95 13.96
N HIS A 218 -18.24 3.75 13.69
CA HIS A 218 -17.14 4.39 14.43
C HIS A 218 -16.23 5.22 13.51
N PHE A 219 -16.83 5.90 12.53
CA PHE A 219 -16.13 6.55 11.41
C PHE A 219 -15.00 7.47 11.88
N ARG A 220 -15.29 8.38 12.81
CA ARG A 220 -14.31 9.36 13.30
C ARG A 220 -13.07 8.73 13.93
N LEU A 221 -13.25 7.66 14.71
CA LEU A 221 -12.14 6.98 15.37
C LEU A 221 -11.34 6.12 14.39
N ILE A 222 -12.03 5.28 13.62
CA ILE A 222 -11.39 4.31 12.73
C ILE A 222 -10.73 5.01 11.55
N PHE A 223 -11.49 5.81 10.82
CA PHE A 223 -10.99 6.52 9.65
C PHE A 223 -9.97 7.59 10.04
N GLY A 224 -10.16 8.25 11.19
CA GLY A 224 -9.18 9.20 11.72
C GLY A 224 -7.82 8.55 12.07
N LEU A 225 -7.82 7.35 12.66
CA LEU A 225 -6.58 6.59 12.89
C LEU A 225 -5.93 6.14 11.59
N TYR A 226 -6.73 5.69 10.62
CA TYR A 226 -6.24 5.28 9.30
C TYR A 226 -5.59 6.45 8.56
N LEU A 227 -6.23 7.62 8.57
CA LEU A 227 -5.72 8.84 7.95
C LEU A 227 -4.46 9.36 8.64
N LEU A 228 -4.38 9.25 9.96
CA LEU A 228 -3.16 9.60 10.71
C LEU A 228 -1.98 8.70 10.28
N LEU A 229 -2.17 7.38 10.23
CA LEU A 229 -1.11 6.45 9.79
C LEU A 229 -0.72 6.69 8.32
N LEU A 230 -1.69 6.97 7.46
CA LEU A 230 -1.45 7.35 6.07
C LEU A 230 -0.63 8.65 5.98
N SER A 231 -0.94 9.66 6.80
CA SER A 231 -0.20 10.92 6.84
C SER A 231 1.24 10.74 7.32
N ILE A 232 1.51 9.83 8.26
CA ILE A 232 2.88 9.48 8.66
C ILE A 232 3.65 8.93 7.45
N GLY A 233 3.03 8.04 6.68
CA GLY A 233 3.62 7.55 5.43
C GLY A 233 3.89 8.65 4.41
N ALA A 234 2.93 9.56 4.22
CA ALA A 234 3.09 10.71 3.32
C ALA A 234 4.23 11.64 3.75
N VAL A 235 4.37 11.90 5.06
CA VAL A 235 5.48 12.67 5.63
C VAL A 235 6.83 11.97 5.38
N CYS A 236 6.91 10.64 5.52
CA CYS A 236 8.13 9.90 5.17
C CYS A 236 8.52 10.08 3.69
N PHE A 237 7.55 10.07 2.77
CA PHE A 237 7.80 10.34 1.34
C PHE A 237 8.21 11.80 1.09
N ALA A 238 7.57 12.77 1.74
CA ALA A 238 7.92 14.17 1.62
C ALA A 238 9.37 14.43 2.09
N ILE A 239 9.77 13.84 3.23
CA ILE A 239 11.15 13.90 3.73
C ILE A 239 12.13 13.31 2.70
N TYR A 240 11.78 12.17 2.10
CA TYR A 240 12.60 11.56 1.04
C TYR A 240 12.81 12.52 -0.14
N PHE A 241 11.75 13.12 -0.68
CA PHE A 241 11.87 14.05 -1.81
C PHE A 241 12.68 15.30 -1.46
N LEU A 242 12.55 15.82 -0.24
CA LEU A 242 13.37 16.94 0.24
C LEU A 242 14.86 16.55 0.26
N ILE A 243 15.19 15.37 0.78
CA ILE A 243 16.57 14.86 0.84
C ILE A 243 17.11 14.62 -0.58
N GLU A 244 16.32 14.02 -1.47
CA GLU A 244 16.68 13.79 -2.87
C GLU A 244 17.02 15.10 -3.58
N SER A 245 16.20 16.15 -3.38
CA SER A 245 16.45 17.47 -3.99
C SER A 245 17.72 18.17 -3.49
N LEU A 246 18.22 17.80 -2.30
CA LEU A 246 19.41 18.39 -1.69
C LEU A 246 20.71 17.67 -2.08
N ILE A 247 20.63 16.41 -2.52
CA ILE A 247 21.80 15.58 -2.82
C ILE A 247 22.14 15.67 -4.31
N VAL A 248 23.26 16.31 -4.63
CA VAL A 248 23.82 16.28 -6.00
C VAL A 248 24.46 14.90 -6.24
N THR A 249 23.93 14.14 -7.19
CA THR A 249 24.40 12.79 -7.56
C THR A 249 25.68 12.81 -8.42
N SER A 250 26.70 13.56 -8.01
CA SER A 250 27.96 13.72 -8.75
C SER A 250 29.03 12.66 -8.43
N GLY A 251 28.79 11.74 -7.48
CA GLY A 251 29.74 10.67 -7.13
C GLY A 251 29.11 9.47 -6.41
N TRP A 252 29.90 8.40 -6.28
CA TRP A 252 29.49 7.13 -5.65
C TRP A 252 28.96 7.30 -4.22
N ALA A 253 29.47 8.27 -3.47
CA ALA A 253 28.99 8.57 -2.12
C ALA A 253 27.54 9.08 -2.12
N GLY A 254 27.18 9.96 -3.06
CA GLY A 254 25.80 10.47 -3.18
C GLY A 254 24.82 9.34 -3.54
N ILE A 255 25.22 8.47 -4.47
CA ILE A 255 24.44 7.29 -4.86
C ILE A 255 24.25 6.34 -3.66
N ALA A 256 25.31 6.06 -2.90
CA ALA A 256 25.24 5.19 -1.72
C ALA A 256 24.33 5.76 -0.62
N VAL A 257 24.41 7.07 -0.36
CA VAL A 257 23.53 7.74 0.61
C VAL A 257 22.07 7.68 0.15
N LEU A 258 21.80 8.01 -1.12
CA LEU A 258 20.45 7.96 -1.68
C LEU A 258 19.88 6.54 -1.65
N PHE A 259 20.70 5.52 -1.95
CA PHE A 259 20.32 4.12 -1.83
C PHE A 259 19.94 3.75 -0.40
N VAL A 260 20.70 4.17 0.61
CA VAL A 260 20.35 3.92 2.02
C VAL A 260 19.01 4.57 2.39
N PHE A 261 18.77 5.81 1.97
CA PHE A 261 17.48 6.47 2.20
C PHE A 261 16.32 5.76 1.49
N GLN A 262 16.53 5.28 0.26
CA GLN A 262 15.53 4.46 -0.44
C GLN A 262 15.22 3.16 0.29
N GLN A 263 16.25 2.46 0.81
CA GLN A 263 16.04 1.25 1.62
C GLN A 263 15.28 1.54 2.92
N LEU A 264 15.59 2.65 3.60
CA LEU A 264 14.86 3.11 4.79
C LEU A 264 13.41 3.45 4.47
N LEU A 265 13.13 4.06 3.31
CA LEU A 265 11.77 4.35 2.86
C LEU A 265 10.97 3.05 2.61
N ILE A 266 11.58 2.07 1.94
CA ILE A 266 10.97 0.74 1.72
C ILE A 266 10.69 0.06 3.05
N PHE A 267 11.65 0.09 3.99
CA PHE A 267 11.47 -0.45 5.34
C PHE A 267 10.31 0.25 6.08
N SER A 268 10.25 1.58 6.03
CA SER A 268 9.17 2.38 6.63
C SER A 268 7.80 1.97 6.08
N ARG A 269 7.67 1.72 4.77
CA ARG A 269 6.41 1.24 4.18
C ARG A 269 5.98 -0.12 4.71
N VAL A 270 6.92 -1.07 4.83
CA VAL A 270 6.64 -2.39 5.41
C VAL A 270 6.23 -2.25 6.87
N PHE A 271 6.93 -1.43 7.65
CA PHE A 271 6.62 -1.14 9.04
C PHE A 271 5.22 -0.54 9.18
N LEU A 272 4.88 0.47 8.38
CA LEU A 272 3.56 1.14 8.39
C LEU A 272 2.43 0.19 8.00
N LYS A 273 2.65 -0.73 7.05
CA LYS A 273 1.68 -1.77 6.69
C LYS A 273 1.36 -2.66 7.90
N VAL A 274 2.40 -3.14 8.58
CA VAL A 274 2.24 -3.98 9.79
C VAL A 274 1.56 -3.19 10.91
N TRP A 275 1.93 -1.93 11.09
CA TRP A 275 1.36 -1.05 12.09
C TRP A 275 -0.13 -0.80 11.87
N THR A 276 -0.52 -0.47 10.64
CA THR A 276 -1.93 -0.25 10.27
C THR A 276 -2.80 -1.47 10.59
N LEU A 277 -2.30 -2.66 10.26
CA LEU A 277 -3.00 -3.91 10.51
C LEU A 277 -3.10 -4.25 12.01
N THR A 278 -2.02 -3.97 12.75
CA THR A 278 -1.97 -4.13 14.22
C THR A 278 -2.93 -3.17 14.92
N THR A 279 -3.03 -1.93 14.44
CA THR A 279 -3.96 -0.92 14.93
C THR A 279 -5.40 -1.36 14.68
N ALA A 280 -5.73 -1.85 13.48
CA ALA A 280 -7.06 -2.37 13.16
C ALA A 280 -7.45 -3.53 14.10
N LEU A 281 -6.55 -4.49 14.32
CA LEU A 281 -6.77 -5.61 15.25
C LEU A 281 -7.03 -5.13 16.68
N THR A 282 -6.21 -4.21 17.18
CA THR A 282 -6.31 -3.71 18.56
C THR A 282 -7.59 -2.93 18.79
N VAL A 283 -7.98 -2.07 17.83
CA VAL A 283 -9.25 -1.32 17.89
C VAL A 283 -10.43 -2.28 17.90
N PHE A 284 -10.41 -3.29 17.02
CA PHE A 284 -11.48 -4.27 16.96
C PHE A 284 -11.64 -5.05 18.27
N ILE A 285 -10.54 -5.57 18.83
CA ILE A 285 -10.55 -6.32 20.10
C ILE A 285 -11.11 -5.45 21.23
N ARG A 286 -10.70 -4.18 21.33
CA ARG A 286 -11.18 -3.28 22.38
C ARG A 286 -12.69 -3.10 22.33
N HIS A 287 -13.27 -2.93 21.14
CA HIS A 287 -14.72 -2.81 20.98
C HIS A 287 -15.47 -4.14 21.24
N GLU A 288 -14.88 -5.28 20.87
CA GLU A 288 -15.43 -6.60 21.17
C GLU A 288 -15.50 -6.84 22.69
N THR A 289 -14.42 -6.54 23.42
CA THR A 289 -14.37 -6.68 24.90
C THR A 289 -15.37 -5.78 25.62
N GLN A 290 -15.60 -4.56 25.12
CA GLN A 290 -16.61 -3.67 25.70
C GLN A 290 -18.03 -4.22 25.51
N SER A 291 -18.35 -4.79 24.35
CA SER A 291 -19.68 -5.37 24.10
C SER A 291 -19.98 -6.57 24.99
N THR A 292 -18.99 -7.39 25.36
CA THR A 292 -19.16 -8.54 26.27
C THR A 292 -19.33 -8.14 27.73
N SER A 293 -18.82 -6.97 28.16
CA SER A 293 -18.97 -6.49 29.53
C SER A 293 -20.35 -5.90 29.85
N TYR A 294 -21.21 -5.70 28.83
CA TYR A 294 -22.56 -5.15 28.99
C TYR A 294 -23.67 -6.20 28.82
N GLN A 295 -23.37 -7.50 28.89
CA GLN A 295 -24.42 -8.50 29.11
C GLN A 295 -24.61 -8.67 30.62
N PRO A 296 -25.62 -8.03 31.25
CA PRO A 296 -26.02 -8.43 32.59
C PRO A 296 -26.50 -9.88 32.52
N ILE A 297 -25.97 -10.69 33.43
CA ILE A 297 -26.42 -12.06 33.73
C ILE A 297 -27.87 -12.01 34.19
#